data_AF-A0A1L9X8G7-F1
#
_entry.id   AF-A0A1L9X8G7-F1
#
_cell.length_a   1.000
_cell.length_b   1.000
_cell.length_c   1.000
_cell.angle_alpha   90.00
_cell.angle_beta   90.00
_cell.angle_gamma   90.00
#
_symmetry.space_group_name_H-M   'P 1'
#
loop_
_entity.id
_entity.type
_entity.pdbx_description
1 polymer ?
#
loop_
_entity_poly.entity_id
_entity_poly.type
_entity_poly.pdbx_seq_one_letter_code
_entity_poly.pdbx_strand_id
1 'polypeptide(L)'
;MNAAVVTDSTLQLAQDLVKEVEANWRTSLSERKSDVQTVVYNLAALSSGIFAPPSMKIGLPYNKNLAVTAEGCYLPTKLLLESFANLFQAGHHPVFKTGQFGIYDPKADRGRMSLGQKFNEDKLILLPILPEFACSIRSASTCLPRMSSLGA
;
A
#
# COMPACT_ATOMS: atom_id res chain seq x y z
N MET A 1 41.19 24.37 -1.92
CA MET A 1 40.27 23.21 -2.04
C MET A 1 39.77 22.86 -0.65
N ASN A 2 38.51 22.42 -0.45
CA ASN A 2 38.14 21.41 0.60
C ASN A 2 36.70 21.38 1.17
N ALA A 3 35.71 22.15 0.69
CA ALA A 3 34.32 21.93 1.12
C ALA A 3 33.41 21.55 -0.05
N ALA A 4 33.34 22.39 -1.08
CA ALA A 4 32.46 22.18 -2.23
C ALA A 4 32.72 20.86 -2.97
N VAL A 5 33.99 20.49 -3.20
CA VAL A 5 34.36 19.23 -3.88
C VAL A 5 33.98 17.99 -3.05
N VAL A 6 34.08 18.08 -1.73
CA VAL A 6 33.71 16.99 -0.81
C VAL A 6 32.19 16.83 -0.77
N THR A 7 31.44 17.94 -0.76
CA THR A 7 29.97 17.91 -0.80
C THR A 7 29.44 17.36 -2.12
N ASP A 8 30.05 17.74 -3.25
CA ASP A 8 29.65 17.26 -4.58
C ASP A 8 29.92 15.75 -4.72
N SER A 9 31.08 15.27 -4.26
CA SER A 9 31.40 13.85 -4.24
C SER A 9 30.48 13.04 -3.32
N THR A 10 30.08 13.60 -2.18
CA THR A 10 29.14 12.96 -1.24
C THR A 10 27.73 12.89 -1.83
N LEU A 11 27.29 13.95 -2.50
CA LEU A 11 26.00 14.00 -3.18
C LEU A 11 25.95 13.00 -4.34
N GLN A 12 27.02 12.93 -5.13
CA GLN A 12 27.11 12.00 -6.25
C GLN A 12 27.12 10.54 -5.77
N LEU A 13 27.86 10.24 -4.71
CA LEU A 13 27.80 8.93 -4.05
C LEU A 13 26.39 8.58 -3.57
N ALA A 14 25.69 9.52 -2.94
CA ALA A 14 24.32 9.30 -2.48
C ALA A 14 23.37 9.02 -3.66
N GLN A 15 23.52 9.74 -4.77
CA GLN A 15 22.72 9.52 -5.99
C GLN A 15 23.02 8.15 -6.63
N ASP A 16 24.28 7.76 -6.68
CA ASP A 16 24.71 6.49 -7.26
C ASP A 16 24.23 5.31 -6.41
N LEU A 17 24.28 5.42 -5.07
CA LEU A 17 23.69 4.42 -4.16
C LEU A 17 22.18 4.27 -4.37
N VAL A 18 21.45 5.38 -4.54
CA VAL A 18 20.00 5.32 -4.81
C VAL A 18 19.71 4.61 -6.14
N LYS A 19 20.45 4.95 -7.20
CA LYS A 19 20.30 4.32 -8.52
C LYS A 19 20.61 2.82 -8.49
N GLU A 20 21.66 2.43 -7.78
CA GLU A 20 22.05 1.03 -7.63
C GLU A 20 20.97 0.22 -6.90
N VAL A 21 20.46 0.77 -5.79
CA VAL A 21 19.34 0.16 -5.05
C VAL A 21 18.11 0.04 -5.94
N GLU A 22 17.74 1.06 -6.71
CA GLU A 22 16.58 1.02 -7.62
C GLU A 22 16.74 -0.02 -8.74
N ALA A 23 17.93 -0.12 -9.33
CA ALA A 23 18.22 -1.08 -10.39
C ALA A 23 18.16 -2.53 -9.87
N ASN A 24 18.75 -2.77 -8.71
CA ASN A 24 18.75 -4.08 -8.05
C ASN A 24 17.35 -4.44 -7.51
N TRP A 25 16.59 -3.44 -7.08
CA TRP A 25 15.20 -3.60 -6.65
C TRP A 25 14.30 -4.19 -7.74
N ARG A 26 14.43 -3.67 -8.98
CA ARG A 26 13.61 -4.14 -10.12
C ARG A 26 13.90 -5.58 -10.51
N THR A 27 15.11 -6.08 -10.29
CA THR A 27 15.54 -7.43 -10.70
C THR A 27 15.36 -8.47 -9.59
N SER A 28 15.49 -8.07 -8.32
CA SER A 28 15.45 -8.99 -7.16
C SER A 28 14.03 -9.38 -6.71
N LEU A 29 13.00 -8.57 -6.98
CA LEU A 29 11.62 -8.88 -6.59
C LEU A 29 10.92 -9.94 -7.46
N SER A 30 11.56 -10.43 -8.52
CA SER A 30 10.97 -11.40 -9.46
C SER A 30 10.59 -12.74 -8.79
N GLU A 31 11.20 -13.11 -7.66
CA GLU A 31 11.00 -14.42 -7.04
C GLU A 31 10.22 -14.43 -5.71
N ARG A 32 10.13 -13.29 -4.99
CA ARG A 32 9.25 -13.16 -3.81
C ARG A 32 8.25 -12.04 -4.05
N LYS A 33 6.96 -12.39 -3.98
CA LYS A 33 5.78 -11.50 -3.98
C LYS A 33 5.75 -10.44 -2.85
N SER A 34 6.87 -10.12 -2.21
CA SER A 34 6.92 -9.08 -1.17
C SER A 34 7.01 -7.72 -1.84
N ASP A 35 5.87 -7.07 -2.03
CA ASP A 35 5.81 -5.71 -2.56
C ASP A 35 6.60 -4.69 -1.69
N VAL A 36 7.10 -3.65 -2.35
CA VAL A 36 8.00 -2.60 -1.84
C VAL A 36 7.55 -2.05 -0.51
N GLN A 37 6.26 -1.81 -0.38
CA GLN A 37 5.65 -1.21 0.80
C GLN A 37 5.86 -2.10 2.03
N THR A 38 5.77 -3.43 1.87
CA THR A 38 6.00 -4.40 2.94
C THR A 38 7.48 -4.48 3.31
N VAL A 39 8.38 -4.45 2.33
CA VAL A 39 9.82 -4.51 2.57
C VAL A 39 10.31 -3.24 3.28
N VAL A 40 9.91 -2.06 2.82
CA VAL A 40 10.29 -0.79 3.44
C VAL A 40 9.76 -0.70 4.87
N TYR A 41 8.51 -1.11 5.09
CA TYR A 41 7.94 -1.16 6.45
C TYR A 41 8.70 -2.13 7.36
N ASN A 42 9.04 -3.34 6.88
CA ASN A 42 9.78 -4.33 7.66
C ASN A 42 11.21 -3.86 7.96
N LEU A 43 11.87 -3.21 7.00
CA LEU A 43 13.20 -2.65 7.21
C LEU A 43 13.17 -1.54 8.27
N ALA A 44 12.19 -0.64 8.21
CA ALA A 44 12.02 0.40 9.22
C ALA A 44 11.71 -0.18 10.61
N ALA A 45 10.94 -1.27 10.69
CA ALA A 45 10.70 -1.99 11.93
C ALA A 45 12.00 -2.55 12.53
N LEU A 46 12.83 -3.19 11.70
CA LEU A 46 14.13 -3.73 12.10
C LEU A 46 15.10 -2.63 12.55
N SER A 47 15.23 -1.56 11.77
CA SER A 47 16.09 -0.41 12.10
C SER A 47 15.67 0.30 13.37
N SER A 48 14.38 0.23 13.73
CA SER A 48 13.86 0.81 14.97
C SER A 48 13.90 -0.17 16.16
N GLY A 49 14.32 -1.42 15.96
CA GLY A 49 14.29 -2.48 16.98
C GLY A 49 12.88 -2.89 17.41
N ILE A 50 11.86 -2.61 16.59
CA ILE A 50 10.45 -2.86 16.92
C ILE A 50 10.00 -4.16 16.27
N PHE A 51 9.51 -5.10 17.08
CA PHE A 51 8.76 -6.25 16.57
C PHE A 51 7.41 -5.77 16.04
N ALA A 52 7.04 -6.16 14.81
CA ALA A 52 5.94 -5.52 14.07
C ALA A 52 4.65 -6.36 13.90
N PRO A 53 4.09 -7.01 14.94
CA PRO A 53 2.78 -7.64 14.80
C PRO A 53 1.68 -6.56 14.69
N PRO A 54 0.57 -6.85 13.99
CA PRO A 54 -0.57 -5.94 13.90
C PRO A 54 -1.11 -5.52 15.27
N SER A 55 -1.52 -4.26 15.40
CA SER A 55 -2.15 -3.74 16.62
C SER A 55 -3.65 -4.08 16.67
N MET A 56 -3.96 -5.36 16.94
CA MET A 56 -5.34 -5.87 17.03
C MET A 56 -6.21 -5.09 18.03
N LYS A 57 -5.64 -4.63 19.15
CA LYS A 57 -6.36 -3.86 20.19
C LYS A 57 -6.96 -2.55 19.68
N ILE A 58 -6.44 -2.00 18.57
CA ILE A 58 -6.85 -0.71 17.99
C ILE A 58 -7.51 -0.94 16.61
N GLY A 59 -7.66 -2.20 16.18
CA GLY A 59 -8.21 -2.53 14.86
C GLY A 59 -7.31 -2.11 13.69
N LEU A 60 -6.02 -1.87 13.95
CA LEU A 60 -5.03 -1.53 12.94
C LEU A 60 -4.37 -2.80 12.39
N PRO A 61 -4.22 -2.91 11.06
CA PRO A 61 -3.60 -4.08 10.44
C PRO A 61 -2.06 -4.03 10.49
N TYR A 62 -1.49 -3.00 11.13
CA TYR A 62 -0.05 -2.77 11.34
C TYR A 62 0.22 -2.35 12.79
N ASN A 63 1.51 -2.25 13.17
CA ASN A 63 1.91 -1.85 14.51
C ASN A 63 1.73 -0.33 14.69
N LYS A 64 1.00 0.09 15.73
CA LYS A 64 0.76 1.51 16.04
C LYS A 64 2.04 2.33 16.24
N ASN A 65 3.12 1.71 16.72
CA ASN A 65 4.39 2.39 16.98
C ASN A 65 5.13 2.74 15.67
N LEU A 66 4.75 2.09 14.58
CA LEU A 66 5.27 2.32 13.22
C LEU A 66 4.24 3.03 12.34
N ALA A 67 3.25 3.71 12.92
CA ALA A 67 2.15 4.30 12.16
C ALA A 67 2.62 5.35 11.15
N VAL A 68 3.59 6.20 11.50
CA VAL A 68 4.15 7.21 10.59
C VAL A 68 4.81 6.53 9.38
N THR A 69 5.58 5.47 9.61
CA THR A 69 6.20 4.69 8.55
C THR A 69 5.16 3.97 7.70
N ALA A 70 4.15 3.37 8.32
CA ALA A 70 3.07 2.67 7.63
C ALA A 70 2.31 3.62 6.70
N GLU A 71 1.92 4.79 7.19
CA GLU A 71 1.28 5.84 6.40
C GLU A 71 2.19 6.32 5.26
N GLY A 72 3.47 6.60 5.54
CA GLY A 72 4.44 7.01 4.53
C GLY A 72 4.70 5.97 3.43
N CYS A 73 4.49 4.69 3.74
CA CYS A 73 4.64 3.59 2.78
C CYS A 73 3.31 3.17 2.14
N TYR A 74 2.20 3.86 2.39
CA TYR A 74 0.86 3.49 1.94
C TYR A 74 0.42 2.07 2.35
N LEU A 75 1.03 1.53 3.41
CA LEU A 75 0.74 0.18 3.90
C LEU A 75 -0.73 -0.03 4.31
N PRO A 76 -1.41 0.93 5.00
CA PRO A 76 -2.83 0.78 5.34
C PRO A 76 -3.71 0.61 4.09
N THR A 77 -3.45 1.41 3.05
CA THR A 77 -4.18 1.39 1.79
C THR A 77 -3.99 0.06 1.07
N LYS A 78 -2.74 -0.42 0.98
CA LYS A 78 -2.44 -1.73 0.41
C LYS A 78 -3.18 -2.85 1.11
N LEU A 79 -3.09 -2.91 2.44
CA LEU A 79 -3.74 -3.97 3.22
C LEU A 79 -5.26 -3.96 3.02
N LEU A 80 -5.87 -2.77 2.87
CA LEU A 80 -7.28 -2.64 2.53
C LEU A 80 -7.60 -3.19 1.14
N LEU A 81 -6.79 -2.83 0.14
CA LEU A 81 -6.94 -3.30 -1.24
C LEU A 81 -6.73 -4.82 -1.38
N GLU A 82 -5.71 -5.37 -0.72
CA GLU A 82 -5.46 -6.83 -0.70
C GLU A 82 -6.60 -7.58 -0.01
N SER A 83 -7.12 -7.05 1.09
CA SER A 83 -8.27 -7.63 1.79
C SER A 83 -9.51 -7.65 0.89
N PHE A 84 -9.70 -6.60 0.10
CA PHE A 84 -10.79 -6.50 -0.85
C PHE A 84 -10.57 -7.39 -2.09
N ALA A 85 -9.33 -7.52 -2.57
CA ALA A 85 -8.96 -8.37 -3.70
C ALA A 85 -9.40 -9.84 -3.46
N ASN A 86 -9.27 -10.32 -2.23
CA ASN A 86 -9.69 -11.67 -1.84
C ASN A 86 -11.20 -11.90 -1.91
N LEU A 87 -12.02 -10.85 -2.01
CA LEU A 87 -13.47 -10.96 -2.19
C LEU A 87 -13.87 -11.23 -3.66
N PHE A 88 -12.96 -11.04 -4.62
CA PHE A 88 -13.22 -11.33 -6.03
C PHE A 88 -13.11 -12.81 -6.33
N GLN A 89 -14.22 -13.52 -6.21
CA GLN A 89 -14.36 -14.88 -6.70
C GLN A 89 -15.04 -14.90 -8.07
N ALA A 90 -14.70 -15.88 -8.91
CA ALA A 90 -15.29 -16.01 -10.23
C ALA A 90 -16.83 -16.14 -10.13
N GLY A 91 -17.56 -15.20 -10.74
CA GLY A 91 -19.03 -15.18 -10.71
C GLY A 91 -19.64 -14.47 -9.50
N HIS A 92 -18.84 -13.97 -8.56
CA HIS A 92 -19.31 -13.20 -7.42
C HIS A 92 -18.84 -11.74 -7.52
N HIS A 93 -19.79 -10.81 -7.46
CA HIS A 93 -19.49 -9.38 -7.43
C HIS A 93 -19.77 -8.86 -6.03
N PRO A 94 -18.76 -8.41 -5.27
CA PRO A 94 -18.99 -7.85 -3.94
C PRO A 94 -19.84 -6.58 -4.07
N VAL A 95 -21.04 -6.63 -3.50
CA VAL A 95 -21.92 -5.45 -3.41
C VAL A 95 -21.67 -4.78 -2.08
N PHE A 96 -21.22 -3.53 -2.12
CA PHE A 96 -21.09 -2.73 -0.90
C PHE A 96 -22.47 -2.25 -0.45
N LYS A 97 -22.82 -2.53 0.81
CA LYS A 97 -24.05 -2.01 1.43
C LYS A 97 -23.76 -0.75 2.21
N THR A 98 -24.39 0.35 1.82
CA THR A 98 -24.30 1.63 2.53
C THR A 98 -24.69 1.45 4.00
N GLY A 99 -23.88 1.99 4.91
CA GLY A 99 -24.11 1.92 6.35
C GLY A 99 -23.59 0.65 7.04
N GLN A 100 -23.12 -0.37 6.30
CA GLN A 100 -22.65 -1.63 6.91
C GLN A 100 -21.42 -1.45 7.81
N PHE A 101 -20.52 -0.54 7.45
CA PHE A 101 -19.30 -0.24 8.22
C PHE A 101 -19.42 1.06 9.02
N GLY A 102 -20.58 1.75 8.94
CA GLY A 102 -20.82 3.07 9.48
C GLY A 102 -21.18 4.11 8.41
N ILE A 103 -21.36 5.36 8.86
CA ILE A 103 -21.66 6.52 8.00
C ILE A 103 -20.47 7.47 8.11
N TYR A 104 -19.92 7.87 6.96
CA TYR A 104 -18.85 8.87 6.92
C TYR A 104 -19.40 10.26 7.27
N ASP A 105 -18.76 10.94 8.23
CA ASP A 105 -19.07 12.32 8.57
C ASP A 105 -18.00 13.26 7.99
N PRO A 106 -18.31 14.01 6.91
CA PRO A 106 -17.36 14.91 6.28
C PRO A 106 -16.99 16.12 7.16
N LYS A 107 -17.73 16.38 8.25
CA LYS A 107 -17.47 17.49 9.17
C LYS A 107 -16.57 17.08 10.34
N ALA A 108 -16.27 15.80 10.47
CA ALA A 108 -15.46 15.31 11.56
C ALA A 108 -14.00 15.81 11.45
N ASP A 109 -13.44 16.26 12.56
CA ASP A 109 -12.06 16.74 12.60
C ASP A 109 -11.08 15.55 12.62
N ARG A 110 -10.57 15.20 11.44
CA ARG A 110 -9.58 14.14 11.26
C ARG A 110 -8.32 14.35 12.11
N GLY A 111 -7.92 15.60 12.39
CA GLY A 111 -6.73 15.91 13.19
C GLY A 111 -6.84 15.42 14.63
N ARG A 112 -8.06 15.35 15.16
CA ARG A 112 -8.36 14.91 16.54
C ARG A 112 -8.64 13.42 16.67
N MET A 113 -8.65 12.68 15.56
CA MET A 113 -8.95 11.26 15.56
C MET A 113 -7.76 10.41 15.97
N SER A 114 -8.04 9.34 16.72
CA SER A 114 -7.06 8.27 16.95
C SER A 114 -6.72 7.55 15.63
N LEU A 115 -5.57 6.86 15.59
CA LEU A 115 -5.15 6.10 14.41
C LEU A 115 -6.19 5.08 13.95
N GLY A 116 -6.83 4.37 14.88
CA GLY A 116 -7.89 3.41 14.57
C GLY A 116 -9.14 4.08 13.97
N GLN A 117 -9.50 5.27 14.47
CA GLN A 117 -10.61 6.05 13.90
C GLN A 117 -10.29 6.54 12.49
N LYS A 118 -9.09 7.08 12.26
CA LYS A 118 -8.63 7.49 10.93
C LYS A 118 -8.67 6.33 9.93
N PHE A 119 -8.13 5.17 10.33
CA PHE A 119 -8.16 3.98 9.49
C PHE A 119 -9.60 3.50 9.23
N ASN A 120 -10.52 3.69 10.18
CA ASN A 120 -11.92 3.36 9.98
C ASN A 120 -12.62 4.33 9.00
N GLU A 121 -12.33 5.62 9.07
CA GLU A 121 -12.80 6.58 8.05
C GLU A 121 -12.29 6.21 6.66
N ASP A 122 -11.02 5.84 6.54
CA ASP A 122 -10.44 5.45 5.25
C ASP A 122 -11.18 4.22 4.68
N LYS A 123 -11.57 3.25 5.51
CA LYS A 123 -12.45 2.14 5.09
C LYS A 123 -13.82 2.62 4.62
N LEU A 124 -14.44 3.53 5.38
CA LEU A 124 -15.77 4.07 5.08
C LEU A 124 -15.81 4.79 3.74
N ILE A 125 -14.72 5.47 3.37
CA ILE A 125 -14.59 6.20 2.11
C ILE A 125 -14.23 5.26 0.96
N LEU A 126 -13.26 4.36 1.17
CA LEU A 126 -12.70 3.55 0.08
C LEU A 126 -13.60 2.37 -0.28
N LEU A 127 -14.08 1.59 0.69
CA LEU A 127 -14.83 0.35 0.43
C LEU A 127 -16.11 0.52 -0.44
N PRO A 128 -16.87 1.64 -0.37
CA PRO A 128 -17.99 1.88 -1.28
C PRO A 128 -17.58 1.98 -2.76
N ILE A 129 -16.38 2.48 -3.05
CA ILE A 129 -15.94 2.80 -4.42
C ILE A 129 -15.20 1.61 -5.06
N LEU A 130 -14.56 0.75 -4.25
CA LEU A 130 -13.76 -0.37 -4.77
C LEU A 130 -14.52 -1.36 -5.68
N PRO A 131 -15.81 -1.71 -5.42
CA PRO A 131 -16.58 -2.56 -6.33
C PRO A 131 -16.71 -2.00 -7.75
N GLU A 132 -16.82 -0.67 -7.89
CA GLU A 132 -16.94 -0.01 -9.19
C GLU A 132 -15.64 -0.16 -9.99
N PHE A 133 -14.49 0.10 -9.37
CA PHE A 133 -13.19 -0.10 -10.00
C PHE A 133 -12.97 -1.54 -10.46
N ALA A 134 -13.37 -2.51 -9.66
CA ALA A 134 -13.21 -3.91 -10.03
C ALA A 134 -14.15 -4.35 -11.16
N CYS A 135 -15.36 -3.81 -11.21
CA CYS A 135 -16.27 -3.98 -12.34
C CYS A 135 -15.63 -3.44 -13.62
N SER A 136 -15.04 -2.23 -13.58
CA SER A 136 -14.35 -1.63 -14.73
C SER A 136 -13.14 -2.43 -15.21
N ILE A 137 -12.33 -2.99 -14.30
CA ILE A 137 -11.19 -3.83 -14.67
C ILE A 137 -11.67 -5.13 -15.32
N ARG A 138 -12.72 -5.75 -14.78
CA ARG A 138 -13.30 -6.98 -15.35
C ARG A 138 -13.94 -6.72 -16.71
N SER A 139 -14.69 -5.62 -16.88
CA SER A 139 -15.27 -5.25 -18.17
C SER A 139 -14.19 -4.98 -19.22
N ALA A 140 -13.11 -4.29 -18.84
CA ALA A 140 -11.94 -4.07 -19.69
C ALA A 140 -11.23 -5.39 -20.04
N SER A 141 -11.18 -6.36 -19.13
CA SER A 141 -10.61 -7.69 -19.38
C SER A 141 -11.48 -8.56 -20.30
N THR A 142 -12.79 -8.32 -20.36
CA THR A 142 -13.68 -8.89 -21.40
C THR A 142 -13.64 -8.15 -22.73
N CYS A 143 -13.19 -6.89 -22.75
CA CYS A 143 -13.03 -6.08 -23.98
C CYS A 143 -11.61 -6.12 -24.57
N LEU A 144 -10.60 -6.55 -23.81
CA LEU A 144 -9.30 -6.92 -24.37
C LEU A 144 -9.46 -8.32 -24.98
N PRO A 145 -9.37 -8.48 -26.32
CA PRO A 145 -9.22 -9.81 -26.88
C PRO A 145 -7.98 -10.40 -26.21
N ARG A 146 -8.16 -11.55 -25.57
CA ARG A 146 -7.06 -12.42 -25.17
C ARG A 146 -6.23 -12.56 -26.44
N MET A 147 -5.08 -11.89 -26.52
CA MET A 147 -4.08 -12.17 -27.55
C MET A 147 -3.52 -13.54 -27.20
N SER A 148 -4.32 -14.58 -27.48
CA SER A 148 -3.82 -15.89 -27.81
C SER A 148 -2.88 -15.67 -28.98
N SER A 149 -1.60 -15.78 -28.67
CA SER A 149 -0.52 -15.85 -29.62
C SER A 149 -0.92 -16.77 -30.78
N LEU A 150 -1.10 -16.18 -31.95
CA LEU A 150 -0.75 -16.85 -33.19
C LEU A 150 0.74 -17.20 -33.10
N GLY A 151 1.05 -18.47 -33.31
CA GLY A 151 2.42 -18.96 -33.44
C GLY A 151 2.36 -20.45 -33.71
N ALA A 152 2.58 -20.79 -34.98
CA ALA A 152 2.54 -22.12 -35.58
C ALA A 152 3.51 -23.13 -34.95
#